data_AF-A0A349PK33-F1
#
_entry.id   AF-A0A349PK33-F1
#
_cell.length_a   1.000
_cell.length_b   1.000
_cell.length_c   1.000
_cell.angle_alpha   90.00
_cell.angle_beta   90.00
_cell.angle_gamma   90.00
#
_symmetry.space_group_name_H-M   'P 1'
#
loop_
_entity.id
_entity.type
_entity.pdbx_description
1 polymer ?
#
loop_
_entity_poly.entity_id
_entity_poly.type
_entity_poly.pdbx_seq_one_letter_code
_entity_poly.pdbx_strand_id
1 'polypeptide(L)'
;DFLDKVMSLITFPGSLFLALIAVFPAIVVSVMDVQQSWAMFFGGTSLIIMVGVAIDTIQQINSYLLNKHYDGLMKSGKNRKAVA
;
A
#
# COMPACT_ATOMS: atom_id res chain seq x y z
N ASP A 1 16.31 -12.32 18.40
CA ASP A 1 16.56 -11.31 19.46
C ASP A 1 16.62 -9.85 18.99
N PHE A 2 17.72 -9.35 18.42
CA PHE A 2 17.80 -7.91 18.06
C PHE A 2 16.79 -7.54 16.95
N LEU A 3 16.68 -8.39 15.92
CA LEU A 3 15.70 -8.21 14.85
C LEU A 3 14.26 -8.30 15.36
N ASP A 4 13.95 -9.28 16.21
CA ASP A 4 12.60 -9.44 16.78
C ASP A 4 12.19 -8.23 17.61
N LYS A 5 13.13 -7.67 18.38
CA LYS A 5 12.89 -6.44 19.16
C LYS A 5 12.59 -5.25 18.26
N VAL A 6 13.33 -5.10 17.16
CA VAL A 6 13.11 -4.03 16.17
C VAL A 6 11.78 -4.23 15.44
N MET A 7 11.46 -5.46 15.01
CA MET A 7 10.19 -5.79 14.37
C MET A 7 9.01 -5.52 15.32
N SER A 8 9.10 -5.93 16.59
CA SER A 8 8.06 -5.67 17.59
C SER A 8 7.85 -4.16 17.82
N LEU A 9 8.92 -3.37 17.89
CA LEU A 9 8.85 -1.91 18.03
C LEU A 9 8.21 -1.22 16.83
N ILE A 10 8.36 -1.77 15.62
CA ILE A 10 7.75 -1.22 14.40
C ILE A 10 6.29 -1.68 14.29
N THR A 11 6.00 -2.95 14.58
CA THR A 11 4.64 -3.52 14.47
C THR A 11 3.71 -3.01 15.57
N PHE A 12 4.21 -2.74 16.78
CA PHE A 12 3.40 -2.25 17.90
C PHE A 12 2.61 -0.96 17.57
N PRO A 13 3.23 0.16 17.15
CA PRO A 13 2.50 1.36 16.73
C PRO A 13 1.68 1.13 15.45
N GLY A 14 2.17 0.30 14.52
CA GLY A 14 1.44 -0.03 13.29
C GLY A 14 0.10 -0.74 13.56
N SER A 15 0.09 -1.70 14.47
CA SER A 15 -1.11 -2.46 14.86
C SER A 15 -2.15 -1.58 15.58
N LEU A 16 -1.69 -0.66 16.42
CA LEU A 16 -2.56 0.30 17.10
C LEU A 16 -3.24 1.25 16.10
N PHE A 17 -2.48 1.73 15.11
CA PHE A 17 -3.01 2.59 14.06
C PHE A 17 -4.03 1.84 13.17
N LEU A 18 -3.73 0.59 12.79
CA LEU A 18 -4.64 -0.27 12.04
C LEU A 18 -5.95 -0.54 12.80
N ALA A 19 -5.87 -0.82 14.10
CA ALA A 19 -7.05 -1.03 14.93
C ALA A 19 -7.95 0.21 15.00
N LEU A 20 -7.35 1.40 15.11
CA LEU A 20 -8.11 2.67 15.11
C LEU A 20 -8.82 2.91 13.77
N ILE A 21 -8.13 2.70 12.64
CA ILE A 21 -8.74 2.84 11.30
C ILE A 21 -9.85 1.81 11.07
N ALA A 22 -9.71 0.60 11.59
CA ALA A 22 -10.75 -0.44 11.43
C ALA A 22 -12.05 -0.11 12.19
N VAL A 23 -11.95 0.56 13.34
CA VAL A 23 -13.11 0.91 14.19
C VAL A 23 -13.75 2.23 13.74
N PHE A 24 -13.00 3.12 13.10
CA PHE A 24 -13.47 4.44 12.66
C PHE A 24 -14.75 4.42 11.80
N PRO A 25 -14.91 3.56 10.78
CA PRO A 25 -16.13 3.49 9.97
C PRO A 25 -17.37 3.08 10.78
N ALA A 26 -17.20 2.14 11.73
CA ALA A 26 -18.28 1.66 12.57
C ALA A 26 -18.85 2.78 13.46
N ILE A 27 -17.96 3.63 14.00
CA ILE A 27 -18.37 4.81 14.80
C ILE A 27 -19.10 5.83 13.93
N VAL A 28 -18.55 6.17 12.74
CA VAL A 28 -19.13 7.18 11.84
C VAL A 28 -20.54 6.80 11.40
N VAL A 29 -20.78 5.52 11.06
CA VAL A 29 -22.11 5.04 10.67
C VAL A 29 -23.12 5.16 11.82
N SER A 30 -22.69 4.89 13.06
CA SER A 30 -23.59 4.94 14.23
C SER A 30 -23.95 6.35 14.70
N VAL A 31 -23.08 7.35 14.46
CA VAL A 31 -23.25 8.72 14.97
C VAL A 31 -23.97 9.63 13.97
N MET A 32 -23.81 9.41 12.66
CA MET A 32 -24.30 10.34 11.63
C MET A 32 -25.63 9.95 10.96
N ASP A 33 -26.32 8.90 11.44
CA ASP A 33 -27.62 8.39 10.94
C ASP A 33 -27.76 8.46 9.41
N VAL A 34 -26.70 8.03 8.72
CA VAL A 34 -26.50 8.30 7.30
C VAL A 34 -27.40 7.37 6.47
N GLN A 35 -28.00 7.92 5.41
CA GLN A 35 -28.82 7.19 4.45
C GLN A 35 -28.14 5.87 4.01
N GLN A 36 -28.92 4.78 3.95
CA GLN A 36 -28.42 3.41 3.77
C GLN A 36 -27.52 3.23 2.53
N SER A 37 -27.72 4.01 1.47
CA SER A 37 -26.83 4.04 0.29
C SER A 37 -25.42 4.56 0.59
N TRP A 38 -25.27 5.57 1.45
CA TRP A 38 -23.97 6.08 1.90
C TRP A 38 -23.27 5.09 2.82
N ALA A 39 -24.02 4.42 3.71
CA ALA A 39 -23.49 3.36 4.57
C ALA A 39 -23.00 2.13 3.78
N MET A 40 -23.62 1.82 2.63
CA MET A 40 -23.14 0.78 1.74
C MET A 40 -21.89 1.19 0.94
N PHE A 41 -21.82 2.45 0.47
CA PHE A 41 -20.67 2.92 -0.31
C PHE A 41 -19.42 3.18 0.55
N PHE A 42 -19.59 3.69 1.77
CA PHE A 42 -18.52 3.86 2.77
C PHE A 42 -18.51 2.72 3.81
N GLY A 43 -19.13 1.58 3.49
CA GLY A 43 -19.16 0.42 4.35
C GLY A 43 -17.77 -0.20 4.56
N GLY A 44 -17.60 -0.96 5.62
CA GLY A 44 -16.31 -1.60 5.96
C GLY A 44 -15.73 -2.43 4.81
N THR A 45 -16.58 -3.14 4.04
CA THR A 45 -16.17 -3.95 2.90
C THR A 45 -15.66 -3.11 1.73
N SER A 46 -16.36 -2.04 1.36
CA SER A 46 -15.94 -1.18 0.23
C SER A 46 -14.69 -0.39 0.57
N LEU A 47 -14.51 0.04 1.83
CA LEU A 47 -13.28 0.69 2.29
C LEU A 47 -12.08 -0.25 2.25
N ILE A 48 -12.21 -1.50 2.71
CA ILE A 48 -11.13 -2.49 2.65
C ILE A 48 -10.71 -2.76 1.19
N ILE A 49 -11.68 -2.92 0.28
CA ILE A 49 -11.42 -3.14 -1.15
C ILE A 49 -10.76 -1.91 -1.77
N MET A 50 -11.26 -0.70 -1.50
CA MET A 50 -10.72 0.56 -2.04
C MET A 50 -9.24 0.74 -1.67
N VAL A 51 -8.91 0.58 -0.38
CA VAL A 51 -7.53 0.74 0.10
C VAL A 51 -6.63 -0.35 -0.49
N GLY A 52 -7.09 -1.60 -0.57
CA GLY A 52 -6.35 -2.69 -1.20
C GLY A 52 -6.00 -2.39 -2.66
N VAL A 53 -6.99 -2.03 -3.47
CA VAL A 53 -6.79 -1.70 -4.89
C VAL A 53 -5.90 -0.47 -5.07
N ALA A 54 -6.02 0.55 -4.20
CA ALA A 54 -5.16 1.73 -4.24
C ALA A 54 -3.69 1.38 -3.98
N ILE A 55 -3.41 0.54 -2.98
CA ILE A 55 -2.05 0.07 -2.67
C ILE A 55 -1.49 -0.76 -3.83
N ASP A 56 -2.29 -1.67 -4.39
CA ASP A 56 -1.90 -2.49 -5.53
C ASP A 56 -1.57 -1.63 -6.76
N THR A 57 -2.38 -0.61 -7.02
CA THR A 57 -2.17 0.32 -8.14
C THR A 57 -0.86 1.10 -7.97
N ILE A 58 -0.58 1.58 -6.75
CA ILE A 58 0.67 2.29 -6.46
C ILE A 58 1.88 1.39 -6.66
N GLN A 59 1.82 0.13 -6.21
CA GLN A 59 2.91 -0.83 -6.40
C GLN A 59 3.14 -1.16 -7.87
N GLN A 60 2.07 -1.30 -8.67
CA GLN A 60 2.18 -1.51 -10.12
C GLN A 60 2.85 -0.32 -10.82
N ILE A 61 2.44 0.92 -10.49
CA ILE A 61 3.04 2.14 -11.06
C ILE A 61 4.52 2.22 -10.70
N ASN A 62 4.87 2.01 -9.42
CA ASN A 62 6.26 2.01 -8.97
C ASN A 62 7.11 0.95 -9.68
N SER A 63 6.58 -0.25 -9.89
CA SER A 63 7.26 -1.33 -10.62
C SER A 63 7.53 -0.95 -12.09
N TYR A 64 6.57 -0.29 -12.74
CA TYR A 64 6.75 0.20 -14.12
C TYR A 64 7.79 1.32 -14.21
N LEU A 65 7.76 2.26 -13.25
CA LEU A 65 8.76 3.33 -13.16
C LEU A 65 10.16 2.80 -12.86
N LEU A 66 10.28 1.79 -11.99
CA LEU A 66 11.55 1.15 -11.66
C LEU A 66 12.18 0.52 -12.92
N ASN A 67 11.41 -0.26 -13.68
CA ASN A 67 11.87 -0.84 -14.96
C ASN A 67 12.32 0.23 -15.96
N LYS A 68 11.65 1.37 -16.01
CA LYS A 68 12.03 2.48 -16.90
C LYS A 68 13.39 3.09 -16.54
N HIS A 69 13.76 3.12 -15.26
CA HIS A 69 15.06 3.60 -14.80
C HIS A 69 16.16 2.53 -14.92
N TYR A 70 15.81 1.24 -14.97
CA TYR A 70 16.76 0.16 -15.29
C TYR A 70 17.14 0.12 -16.78
N ASP A 71 16.24 0.51 -17.68
CA ASP A 71 16.51 0.53 -19.13
C ASP A 71 17.62 1.54 -19.52
N GLY A 72 17.78 2.62 -18.74
CA GLY A 72 18.84 3.62 -18.94
C GLY A 72 20.24 3.12 -18.61
N LEU A 73 20.38 2.23 -17.61
CA LEU A 73 21.66 1.64 -17.22
C LEU A 73 22.04 0.46 -18.11
N MET A 74 21.07 -0.32 -18.57
CA MET A 74 21.33 -1.52 -19.40
C MET A 74 21.71 -1.19 -20.86
N LYS A 75 21.34 0.01 -21.36
CA LYS A 75 21.72 0.48 -22.71
C LYS A 75 23.17 0.99 -22.82
N SER A 76 23.82 1.36 -21.73
CA SER A 76 25.18 1.92 -21.75
C SER A 76 26.29 0.86 -21.92
N GLY A 77 26.00 -0.42 -21.69
CA GLY A 77 27.01 -1.48 -21.63
C GLY A 77 27.31 -2.25 -22.93
N LYS A 78 26.66 -1.94 -24.06
CA LYS A 78 26.73 -2.78 -25.27
C LYS A 78 27.73 -2.25 -26.31
N ASN A 79 28.97 -2.02 -25.88
CA ASN A 79 30.11 -1.73 -26.76
C ASN A 79 31.43 -2.21 -26.12
N ARG A 80 31.64 -3.53 -26.02
CA ARG A 80 33.00 -4.07 -26.03
C ARG A 80 33.14 -4.94 -27.26
N LYS A 81 33.83 -4.36 -28.24
CA LYS A 81 34.28 -5.03 -29.45
C LYS A 81 34.97 -6.35 -29.06
N ALA A 82 34.48 -7.47 -29.57
CA ALA A 82 35.32 -8.64 -29.74
C ALA A 82 36.30 -8.30 -30.88
N VAL A 83 37.51 -7.87 -30.50
CA VAL A 83 38.69 -7.86 -31.37
C VAL A 83 39.62 -8.90 -30.80
N ALA A 84 39.68 -10.05 -31.47
CA ALA A 84 40.83 -10.93 -31.70
C ALA A 84 40.31 -12.20 -32.38
#